data_AF-A0AAW4WXX7-F1
#
_entry.id   AF-A0AAW4WXX7-F1
#
_cell.length_a   1.000
_cell.length_b   1.000
_cell.length_c   1.000
_cell.angle_alpha   90.00
_cell.angle_beta   90.00
_cell.angle_gamma   90.00
#
_symmetry.space_group_name_H-M   'P 1'
#
loop_
_entity.id
_entity.type
_entity.pdbx_description
1 polymer ?
#
loop_
_entity_poly.entity_id
_entity_poly.type
_entity_poly.pdbx_seq_one_letter_code
_entity_poly.pdbx_strand_id
1 'polypeptide(L)' 'PWISIAETVVGHGNRAFDLYRKICPAYIEDISEIHRTEPYVYSQMIAGKDAAHFGEAKNSWLTGTAAWTFV' A
#
# COMPACT_ATOMS: atom_id res chain seq x y z
N PRO A 1 6.71 -1.66 -2.17
CA PRO A 1 7.10 -3.03 -2.61
C PRO A 1 8.58 -3.37 -2.37
N TRP A 2 9.53 -2.51 -2.76
CA TRP A 2 10.96 -2.79 -2.59
C TRP A 2 11.38 -3.10 -1.14
N ILE A 3 10.85 -2.38 -0.15
CA ILE A 3 11.15 -2.68 1.26
C ILE A 3 10.58 -4.04 1.65
N SER A 4 9.36 -4.40 1.22
CA SER A 4 8.81 -5.75 1.45
C SER A 4 9.73 -6.83 0.88
N ILE A 5 10.23 -6.65 -0.35
CA ILE A 5 11.20 -7.57 -0.98
C ILE A 5 12.54 -7.59 -0.20
N ALA A 6 13.04 -6.44 0.23
CA ALA A 6 14.27 -6.39 1.01
C ALA A 6 14.14 -7.12 2.35
N GLU A 7 13.00 -6.99 3.04
CA GLU A 7 12.71 -7.71 4.28
C GLU A 7 12.65 -9.24 4.05
N THR A 8 12.16 -9.72 2.90
CA THR A 8 12.24 -11.16 2.59
C THR A 8 13.68 -11.61 2.34
N VAL A 9 14.49 -10.81 1.63
CA VAL A 9 15.90 -11.10 1.36
C VAL A 9 16.72 -11.24 2.65
N VAL A 10 16.45 -10.41 3.66
CA VAL A 10 17.14 -10.50 4.98
C VAL A 10 16.49 -11.51 5.95
N GLY A 11 15.47 -12.26 5.51
CA GLY A 11 14.84 -13.32 6.30
C GLY A 11 13.71 -12.86 7.25
N HIS A 12 13.25 -11.61 7.15
CA HIS A 12 12.16 -11.06 7.97
C HIS A 12 10.78 -11.21 7.31
N GLY A 13 10.37 -12.45 7.02
CA GLY A 13 9.13 -12.73 6.29
C GLY A 13 7.87 -12.11 6.91
N ASN A 14 7.74 -12.14 8.24
CA ASN A 14 6.59 -11.52 8.93
C ASN A 14 6.54 -10.01 8.71
N ARG A 15 7.69 -9.34 8.78
CA ARG A 15 7.79 -7.89 8.58
C ARG A 15 7.54 -7.52 7.12
N ALA A 16 8.01 -8.33 6.17
CA ALA A 16 7.71 -8.16 4.76
C ALA A 16 6.18 -8.20 4.50
N PHE A 17 5.50 -9.18 5.10
CA PHE A 17 4.05 -9.32 4.97
C PHE A 17 3.28 -8.20 5.67
N ASP A 18 3.74 -7.74 6.84
CA ASP A 18 3.16 -6.59 7.52
C ASP A 18 3.25 -5.31 6.69
N LEU A 19 4.37 -5.08 6.01
CA LEU A 19 4.54 -3.94 5.09
C LEU A 19 3.62 -4.05 3.88
N TYR A 20 3.46 -5.25 3.31
CA TYR A 20 2.55 -5.50 2.19
C TYR A 20 1.10 -5.18 2.57
N ARG A 21 0.61 -5.72 3.69
CA ARG A 21 -0.78 -5.53 4.14
C ARG A 21 -1.14 -4.07 4.38
N LYS A 22 -0.19 -3.23 4.80
CA LYS A 22 -0.43 -1.80 5.02
C LYS A 22 -0.83 -1.01 3.77
N ILE A 23 -0.49 -1.51 2.58
CA ILE A 23 -0.76 -0.82 1.31
C ILE A 23 -1.61 -1.65 0.35
N CYS A 24 -1.87 -2.93 0.66
CA CYS A 24 -2.64 -3.82 -0.19
C CYS A 24 -4.14 -3.47 -0.10
N PRO A 25 -4.83 -3.19 -1.22
CA PRO A 25 -6.22 -2.73 -1.24
C PRO A 25 -7.18 -3.64 -0.46
N ALA A 26 -7.01 -4.96 -0.60
CA ALA A 26 -7.84 -5.95 0.09
C ALA A 26 -7.74 -5.92 1.62
N TYR A 27 -6.67 -5.36 2.19
CA TYR A 27 -6.47 -5.26 3.64
C TYR A 27 -6.88 -3.90 4.23
N ILE A 28 -7.31 -2.97 3.38
CA ILE A 28 -7.71 -1.62 3.77
C ILE A 28 -9.13 -1.27 3.32
N GLU A 29 -9.89 -2.26 2.83
CA GLU A 29 -11.28 -2.10 2.42
C GLU A 29 -12.16 -1.57 3.57
N ASP A 30 -11.96 -2.07 4.79
CA ASP A 30 -12.70 -1.62 6.00
C ASP A 30 -12.50 -0.13 6.32
N ILE A 31 -11.44 0.49 5.79
CA ILE A 31 -11.13 1.92 5.97
C ILE A 31 -11.29 2.73 4.68
N SER A 32 -12.13 2.28 3.75
CA SER A 32 -12.37 2.96 2.46
C SER A 32 -12.77 4.44 2.61
N GLU A 33 -13.47 4.82 3.69
CA GLU A 33 -13.82 6.22 3.97
C GLU A 33 -12.60 7.11 4.25
N ILE A 34 -11.52 6.53 4.79
CA ILE A 34 -10.24 7.21 4.97
C ILE A 34 -9.44 7.14 3.66
N HIS A 35 -9.40 5.98 3.01
CA HIS A 35 -8.56 5.74 1.84
C HIS A 35 -9.04 6.50 0.59
N ARG A 36 -10.35 6.71 0.43
CA ARG A 36 -11.01 7.48 -0.65
C ARG A 36 -10.86 6.94 -2.09
N THR A 37 -9.92 6.04 -2.37
CA THR A 37 -9.78 5.35 -3.67
C THR A 37 -10.31 3.92 -3.61
N GLU A 38 -10.45 3.28 -4.76
CA GLU A 38 -11.09 1.98 -4.90
C GLU A 38 -10.36 0.86 -4.13
N PRO A 39 -11.06 0.04 -3.32
CA PRO A 39 -10.44 -0.95 -2.42
C PRO A 39 -9.93 -2.23 -3.13
N TYR A 40 -9.87 -2.21 -4.45
CA TYR A 40 -9.46 -3.37 -5.28
C TYR A 40 -8.30 -3.06 -6.23
N VAL A 41 -7.78 -1.82 -6.23
CA VAL A 41 -6.58 -1.44 -7.00
C VAL A 41 -5.62 -0.60 -6.17
N TYR A 42 -4.33 -0.65 -6.51
CA TYR A 42 -3.33 0.20 -5.86
C TYR A 42 -3.45 1.66 -6.30
N SER A 43 -3.13 2.56 -5.38
CA SER A 43 -2.93 3.99 -5.63
C SER A 43 -1.46 4.36 -5.69
N GLN A 44 -1.15 5.43 -6.43
CA GLN A 44 0.22 5.93 -6.54
C GLN A 44 0.75 6.47 -5.20
N MET A 45 -0.11 7.11 -4.41
CA MET A 45 0.28 7.80 -3.18
C MET A 45 -0.84 7.72 -2.14
N ILE A 46 -0.41 7.61 -0.88
CA ILE A 46 -1.25 7.74 0.32
C ILE A 46 -0.65 8.88 1.15
N ALA A 47 -1.49 9.82 1.58
CA ALA A 47 -1.07 10.95 2.37
C ALA A 47 -0.37 10.50 3.67
N GLY A 48 0.88 10.95 3.85
CA GLY A 48 1.71 10.61 5.00
C GLY A 48 1.27 11.32 6.29
N LYS A 49 1.86 10.90 7.41
CA LYS A 49 1.48 11.31 8.79
C LYS A 49 1.44 12.83 9.04
N ASP A 50 2.20 13.60 8.27
CA ASP A 50 2.32 15.05 8.44
C ASP A 50 1.30 15.83 7.56
N ALA A 51 0.49 15.12 6.77
CA ALA A 51 -0.56 15.73 5.95
C ALA A 51 -1.87 15.88 6.71
N ALA A 52 -2.62 16.95 6.45
CA ALA A 52 -3.94 17.19 7.04
C ALA A 52 -4.97 16.07 6.73
N HIS A 53 -4.75 15.36 5.64
CA HIS A 53 -5.60 14.30 5.11
C HIS A 53 -4.94 12.92 5.23
N PHE A 54 -4.36 12.63 6.40
CA PHE A 54 -3.62 11.38 6.63
C PHE A 54 -4.43 10.14 6.21
N GLY A 55 -3.82 9.26 5.43
CA GLY A 55 -4.44 8.03 4.95
C GLY A 55 -5.24 8.15 3.64
N GLU A 56 -5.55 9.37 3.17
CA GLU A 56 -6.22 9.56 1.88
C GLU A 56 -5.28 9.22 0.71
N ALA A 57 -5.75 8.35 -0.17
CA ALA A 57 -5.04 7.97 -1.38
C ALA A 57 -5.41 8.84 -2.59
N LYS A 58 -4.48 8.93 -3.54
CA LYS A 58 -4.62 9.69 -4.79
C LYS A 58 -3.99 8.93 -5.95
N ASN A 59 -4.49 9.20 -7.16
CA ASN A 59 -4.02 8.64 -8.43
C ASN A 59 -4.08 7.10 -8.43
N SER A 60 -5.28 6.55 -8.34
CA SER A 60 -5.54 5.11 -8.45
C SER A 60 -5.32 4.59 -9.88
N TRP A 61 -5.26 3.27 -10.02
CA TRP A 61 -5.05 2.51 -11.27
C TRP A 61 -3.68 2.63 -11.91
N LEU A 62 -3.36 3.79 -12.49
CA LEU A 62 -2.23 3.96 -13.39
C LEU A 62 -0.93 4.23 -12.63
N THR A 63 -0.47 3.20 -11.91
CA THR A 63 0.75 3.25 -11.10
C THR A 63 1.57 1.98 -11.24
N GLY A 64 2.90 2.13 -11.26
CA GLY A 64 3.84 1.01 -11.20
C GLY A 64 3.73 0.19 -9.90
N THR A 65 3.04 0.69 -8.87
CA THR A 65 2.79 -0.07 -7.62
C THR A 65 2.15 -1.43 -7.91
N ALA A 66 1.25 -1.52 -8.89
CA ALA A 66 0.62 -2.77 -9.27
C ALA A 66 1.65 -3.80 -9.77
N ALA A 67 2.50 -3.42 -10.72
CA ALA A 67 3.54 -4.28 -11.26
C ALA A 67 4.54 -4.72 -10.18
N TRP A 68 5.02 -3.75 -9.37
CA TRP A 68 6.03 -4.02 -8.35
C TRP A 68 5.54 -4.82 -7.15
N THR A 69 4.23 -4.90 -6.94
CA THR A 69 3.66 -5.69 -5.83
C THR A 69 3.25 -7.09 -6.27
N PHE A 70 3.15 -7.34 -7.57
CA PHE A 70 2.90 -8.67 -8.12
C PHE A 70 4.17 -9.55 -8.18
N VAL A 71 5.35 -8.92 -8.27
CA VAL A 71 6.67 -9.57 -8.41
C VAL A 71 7.35 -9.74 -7.06
#